data_AF-A0A920ANJ8-F1
#
_entry.id   AF-A0A920ANJ8-F1
#
_cell.length_a   1.000
_cell.length_b   1.000
_cell.length_c   1.000
_cell.angle_alpha   90.00
_cell.angle_beta   90.00
_cell.angle_gamma   90.00
#
_symmetry.space_group_name_H-M   'P 1'
#
loop_
_entity.id
_entity.type
_entity.pdbx_description
1 polymer ?
#
loop_
_entity_poly.entity_id
_entity_poly.type
_entity_poly.pdbx_seq_one_letter_code
_entity_poly.pdbx_strand_id
1 'polypeptide(L)'
;MSVLTPDTLTGFPTFDYLNHMYGHTLILLGVSVVLILTKERPYLKDYFTIMLFTSFIFLPAMYGVNFLLDTNYWYILEKPAGDNIMNFMPEAPMHIVALIPVASWLLTYLLYVPYQLKDKNA
;
A
#
# COMPACT_ATOMS: atom_id res chain seq x y z
N MET A 1 -1.29 -3.57 4.90
CA MET A 1 -1.57 -4.06 6.26
C MET A 1 -2.91 -3.55 6.76
N SER A 2 -3.23 -2.27 6.55
CA SER A 2 -4.47 -1.61 7.00
C SER A 2 -5.83 -2.32 7.01
N VAL A 3 -6.14 -3.28 6.13
CA VAL A 3 -7.47 -3.92 6.11
C VAL A 3 -7.40 -5.38 6.58
N LEU A 4 -6.43 -6.16 6.08
CA LEU A 4 -6.29 -7.58 6.43
C LEU A 4 -5.53 -7.80 7.75
N THR A 5 -4.58 -6.92 8.05
CA THR A 5 -3.74 -6.93 9.25
C THR A 5 -3.67 -5.53 9.84
N PRO A 6 -4.78 -5.06 10.44
CA PRO A 6 -4.87 -3.71 10.98
C PRO A 6 -3.71 -3.44 11.93
N ASP A 7 -3.16 -2.26 11.77
CA ASP A 7 -2.08 -1.77 12.60
C ASP A 7 -2.67 -0.96 13.76
N THR A 8 -3.32 -1.69 14.66
CA THR A 8 -3.96 -1.17 15.87
C THR A 8 -3.51 -1.99 17.07
N LEU A 9 -3.31 -1.32 18.21
CA LEU A 9 -2.87 -1.99 19.44
C LEU A 9 -3.92 -2.96 19.98
N THR A 10 -5.19 -2.70 19.67
CA THR A 10 -6.33 -3.49 20.13
C THR A 10 -7.11 -4.05 18.95
N GLY A 11 -7.68 -5.24 19.15
CA GLY A 11 -8.52 -5.90 18.16
C GLY A 11 -9.98 -5.44 18.20
N PHE A 12 -10.80 -6.01 17.33
CA PHE A 12 -12.26 -5.88 17.40
C PHE A 12 -12.78 -6.33 18.78
N PRO A 13 -13.74 -5.62 19.41
CA PRO A 13 -14.54 -4.48 18.91
C PRO A 13 -14.13 -3.11 19.48
N THR A 14 -12.83 -2.87 19.68
CA THR A 14 -12.37 -1.61 20.28
C THR A 14 -12.57 -0.39 19.38
N PHE A 15 -12.69 0.80 19.98
CA PHE A 15 -12.85 2.06 19.23
C PHE A 15 -11.68 2.32 18.27
N ASP A 16 -10.44 2.06 18.70
CA ASP A 16 -9.24 2.25 17.89
C ASP A 16 -9.28 1.39 16.61
N TYR A 17 -9.59 0.10 16.77
CA TYR A 17 -9.81 -0.84 15.66
C TYR A 17 -10.91 -0.35 14.71
N LEU A 18 -12.08 0.03 15.23
CA LEU A 18 -13.21 0.47 14.42
C LEU A 18 -12.87 1.75 13.66
N ASN A 19 -12.27 2.74 14.32
CA ASN A 19 -11.85 3.99 13.70
C ASN A 19 -10.84 3.75 12.56
N HIS A 20 -9.86 2.87 12.78
CA HIS A 20 -8.91 2.46 11.74
C HIS A 20 -9.63 1.79 10.55
N MET A 21 -10.54 0.84 10.79
CA MET A 21 -11.29 0.16 9.73
C MET A 21 -12.20 1.11 8.94
N TYR A 22 -12.91 2.02 9.61
CA TYR A 22 -13.77 3.00 8.95
C TYR A 22 -12.95 3.94 8.06
N GLY A 23 -11.83 4.47 8.57
CA GLY A 23 -10.94 5.35 7.81
C GLY A 23 -10.46 4.71 6.51
N HIS A 24 -9.98 3.47 6.58
CA HIS A 24 -9.51 2.76 5.39
C HIS A 24 -10.63 2.39 4.43
N THR A 25 -11.80 1.99 4.95
CA THR A 25 -12.97 1.71 4.11
C THR A 25 -13.44 2.94 3.35
N LEU A 26 -13.42 4.12 3.99
CA LEU A 26 -13.80 5.38 3.36
C LEU A 26 -12.85 5.78 2.22
N ILE A 27 -11.55 5.52 2.35
CA ILE A 27 -10.58 5.75 1.26
C ILE A 27 -10.93 4.87 0.05
N LEU A 28 -11.16 3.57 0.27
CA LEU A 28 -11.52 2.63 -0.80
C LEU A 28 -12.83 3.01 -1.46
N LEU A 29 -13.83 3.41 -0.66
CA LEU A 29 -15.11 3.86 -1.16
C LEU A 29 -14.95 5.14 -2.00
N GLY A 30 -14.20 6.13 -1.50
CA GLY A 30 -13.99 7.41 -2.19
C GLY A 30 -13.35 7.23 -3.56
N VAL A 31 -12.27 6.46 -3.65
CA VAL A 31 -11.60 6.17 -4.93
C VAL A 31 -12.53 5.39 -5.86
N SER A 32 -13.26 4.40 -5.33
CA SER A 32 -14.18 3.58 -6.12
C SER A 32 -15.33 4.40 -6.71
N VAL A 33 -15.92 5.31 -5.92
CA VAL A 33 -16.99 6.20 -6.37
C VAL A 33 -16.52 7.09 -7.52
N VAL A 34 -15.34 7.69 -7.40
CA VAL A 34 -14.78 8.54 -8.47
C VAL A 34 -14.60 7.73 -9.75
N LEU A 35 -13.95 6.56 -9.68
CA LEU A 35 -13.72 5.71 -10.86
C LEU A 35 -15.03 5.30 -11.56
N ILE A 36 -16.05 4.93 -10.79
CA ILE A 36 -17.37 4.53 -11.33
C ILE A 36 -18.06 5.72 -12.01
N LEU A 37 -18.05 6.90 -11.38
CA LEU A 37 -18.72 8.09 -11.90
C LEU A 37 -18.04 8.65 -13.15
N THR A 38 -16.70 8.64 -13.19
CA THR A 38 -15.93 9.12 -14.35
C THR A 38 -15.79 8.07 -15.44
N LYS A 39 -16.19 6.81 -15.19
CA LYS A 39 -16.00 5.66 -16.08
C LYS A 39 -14.53 5.42 -16.44
N GLU A 40 -13.63 5.85 -15.57
CA GLU A 40 -12.20 5.63 -15.70
C GLU A 40 -11.82 4.26 -15.15
N ARG A 41 -10.75 3.68 -15.68
CA ARG A 41 -10.21 2.41 -15.20
C ARG A 41 -8.69 2.40 -15.31
N PRO A 42 -7.98 1.64 -14.45
CA PRO A 42 -6.54 1.52 -14.55
C PRO A 42 -6.14 0.74 -15.81
N TYR A 43 -5.07 1.19 -16.48
CA TYR A 43 -4.40 0.44 -17.56
C TYR A 43 -2.98 0.03 -17.14
N LEU A 44 -2.42 -0.96 -17.85
CA LEU A 44 -1.08 -1.48 -17.56
C LEU A 44 0.01 -0.40 -17.63
N LYS A 45 -0.14 0.58 -18.53
CA LYS A 45 0.77 1.73 -18.61
C LYS A 45 0.72 2.58 -17.34
N ASP A 46 -0.46 2.82 -16.79
CA ASP A 46 -0.65 3.63 -15.58
C ASP A 46 -0.05 2.92 -14.38
N TYR A 47 -0.21 1.59 -14.32
CA TYR A 47 0.44 0.75 -13.31
C TYR A 47 1.96 0.96 -13.30
N PHE A 48 2.64 0.80 -14.44
CA PHE A 48 4.10 0.99 -14.48
C PHE A 48 4.51 2.43 -14.19
N THR A 49 3.74 3.41 -14.66
CA THR A 49 4.00 4.83 -14.42
C THR A 49 3.97 5.14 -12.92
N ILE A 50 2.90 4.73 -12.23
CA ILE A 50 2.73 4.95 -10.79
C ILE A 50 3.77 4.16 -10.00
N MET A 51 4.07 2.93 -10.41
CA MET A 51 4.99 2.08 -9.67
C MET A 51 6.44 2.58 -9.74
N LEU A 52 6.87 3.04 -10.92
CA LEU A 52 8.17 3.69 -11.10
C LEU A 52 8.24 5.02 -10.33
N PHE A 53 7.22 5.87 -10.46
CA PHE A 53 7.15 7.13 -9.72
C PHE A 53 7.23 6.90 -8.20
N THR A 54 6.45 5.93 -7.70
CA THR A 54 6.41 5.62 -6.27
C THR A 54 7.78 5.13 -5.79
N SER A 55 8.39 4.21 -6.54
CA SER A 55 9.66 3.59 -6.16
C SER A 55 10.85 4.55 -6.20
N PHE A 56 10.91 5.43 -7.21
CA PHE A 56 12.10 6.25 -7.48
C PHE A 56 11.98 7.71 -7.07
N ILE A 57 10.75 8.23 -6.90
CA ILE A 57 10.53 9.64 -6.56
C ILE A 57 9.89 9.75 -5.18
N PHE A 58 8.74 9.10 -4.98
CA PHE A 58 7.96 9.25 -3.75
C PHE A 58 8.65 8.63 -2.54
N LEU A 59 9.09 7.36 -2.61
CA LEU A 59 9.72 6.69 -1.46
C LEU A 59 11.03 7.35 -1.03
N PRO A 60 11.95 7.76 -1.92
CA PRO A 60 13.13 8.53 -1.51
C PRO A 60 12.79 9.90 -0.91
N ALA A 61 11.77 10.60 -1.42
CA ALA A 61 11.32 11.84 -0.82
C ALA A 61 10.76 11.61 0.59
N MET A 62 9.95 10.57 0.77
CA MET A 62 9.41 10.18 2.08
C MET A 62 10.50 9.72 3.04
N TYR A 63 11.57 9.07 2.57
CA TYR A 63 12.74 8.77 3.39
C TYR A 63 13.34 10.05 3.98
N GLY A 64 13.51 11.09 3.15
CA GLY A 64 13.99 12.40 3.62
C GLY A 64 13.07 13.05 4.64
N VAL A 65 11.75 13.04 4.40
CA VAL A 65 10.75 13.57 5.34
C VAL A 65 10.79 12.82 6.67
N ASN A 66 10.82 11.49 6.63
CA ASN A 66 10.89 10.64 7.81
C ASN A 66 12.15 10.91 8.64
N PHE A 67 13.29 11.06 7.98
CA PHE A 67 14.55 11.39 8.65
C PHE A 67 14.52 12.79 9.29
N LEU A 68 13.88 13.77 8.65
CA LEU A 68 13.79 15.15 9.17
C LEU A 68 12.83 15.29 10.35
N LEU A 69 11.74 14.53 10.35
CA LEU A 69 10.68 14.63 11.35
C LEU A 69 10.77 13.56 12.45
N ASP A 70 11.78 12.68 12.37
CA ASP A 70 11.93 11.51 13.26
C ASP A 70 10.66 10.64 13.28
N THR A 71 10.11 10.38 12.10
CA THR A 71 8.88 9.60 11.88
C THR A 71 9.13 8.38 11.02
N ASN A 72 8.23 7.38 11.06
CA ASN A 72 8.34 6.16 10.24
C ASN A 72 7.12 5.94 9.33
N TYR A 73 6.77 6.93 8.52
CA TYR A 73 5.72 6.76 7.51
C TYR A 73 6.11 5.71 6.47
N TRP A 74 5.10 4.97 5.98
CA TRP A 74 5.26 3.91 4.98
C TRP A 74 6.22 2.78 5.40
N TYR A 75 6.58 2.69 6.69
CA TYR A 75 7.49 1.69 7.21
C TYR A 75 8.81 1.63 6.46
N ILE A 76 9.33 2.81 6.12
CA ILE A 76 10.57 2.96 5.36
C ILE A 76 11.77 2.75 6.29
N LEU A 77 11.84 3.43 7.43
CA LEU A 77 13.00 3.37 8.31
C LEU A 77 13.04 2.09 9.14
N GLU A 78 11.89 1.73 9.72
CA GLU A 78 11.75 0.55 10.57
C GLU A 78 10.56 -0.29 10.12
N LYS A 79 10.59 -1.58 10.49
CA LYS A 79 9.47 -2.49 10.24
C LYS A 79 8.30 -2.18 11.18
N PRO A 80 7.05 -2.44 10.75
CA PRO A 80 5.91 -2.42 11.65
C PRO A 80 6.09 -3.48 12.74
N ALA A 81 5.69 -3.14 13.96
CA ALA A 81 5.62 -4.08 15.05
C ALA A 81 4.51 -5.13 14.81
N GLY A 82 4.69 -6.34 15.34
CA GLY A 82 3.69 -7.41 15.29
C GLY A 82 3.85 -8.42 14.15
N ASP A 83 2.94 -9.39 14.10
CA ASP A 83 3.01 -10.52 13.15
C ASP A 83 2.49 -10.13 11.78
N ASN A 84 3.42 -9.99 10.83
CA ASN A 84 3.12 -9.37 9.56
C ASN A 84 4.06 -9.90 8.46
N ILE A 85 3.71 -9.71 7.18
CA ILE A 85 4.50 -10.26 6.05
C ILE A 85 5.95 -9.74 5.99
N MET A 86 6.23 -8.58 6.60
CA MET A 86 7.58 -8.02 6.67
C MET A 86 8.49 -8.77 7.66
N ASN A 87 7.94 -9.67 8.49
CA ASN A 87 8.76 -10.56 9.33
C ASN A 87 9.56 -11.56 8.51
N PHE A 88 9.11 -11.89 7.29
CA PHE A 88 9.86 -12.74 6.35
C PHE A 88 10.91 -11.97 5.53
N MET A 89 10.98 -10.64 5.68
CA MET A 89 11.91 -9.78 4.94
C MET A 89 13.22 -9.56 5.74
N PRO A 90 14.33 -9.14 5.09
CA PRO A 90 15.59 -8.79 5.77
C PRO A 90 15.39 -7.74 6.87
N GLU A 91 16.33 -7.61 7.80
CA GLU A 91 16.24 -6.57 8.84
C GLU A 91 16.28 -5.15 8.28
N ALA A 92 15.74 -4.21 9.05
CA ALA A 92 15.77 -2.79 8.70
C ALA A 92 17.22 -2.29 8.61
N PRO A 93 17.55 -1.42 7.64
CA PRO A 93 16.69 -0.79 6.63
C PRO A 93 16.55 -1.59 5.32
N MET A 94 17.18 -2.76 5.22
CA MET A 94 17.22 -3.54 3.97
C MET A 94 15.89 -4.18 3.60
N HIS A 95 14.90 -4.18 4.51
CA HIS A 95 13.54 -4.66 4.22
C HIS A 95 12.89 -3.90 3.07
N ILE A 96 13.18 -2.61 2.87
CA ILE A 96 12.66 -1.82 1.73
C ILE A 96 12.99 -2.49 0.40
N VAL A 97 14.21 -3.02 0.26
CA VAL A 97 14.70 -3.62 -0.99
C VAL A 97 13.87 -4.86 -1.35
N ALA A 98 13.39 -5.60 -0.34
CA ALA A 98 12.47 -6.72 -0.54
C ALA A 98 11.00 -6.25 -0.64
N LEU A 99 10.63 -5.21 0.12
CA LEU A 99 9.26 -4.70 0.21
C LEU A 99 8.79 -4.06 -1.10
N ILE A 100 9.66 -3.31 -1.80
CA ILE A 100 9.31 -2.67 -3.07
C ILE A 100 8.89 -3.73 -4.11
N PRO A 101 9.72 -4.72 -4.49
CA PRO A 101 9.32 -5.68 -5.52
C PRO A 101 8.18 -6.60 -5.08
N VAL A 102 8.15 -7.03 -3.82
CA VAL A 102 7.15 -7.99 -3.34
C VAL A 102 5.83 -7.31 -3.03
N ALA A 103 5.82 -6.33 -2.12
CA ALA A 103 4.58 -5.72 -1.65
C ALA A 103 4.10 -4.62 -2.60
N SER A 104 5.01 -3.79 -3.12
CA SER A 104 4.60 -2.68 -3.98
C SER A 104 4.31 -3.15 -5.39
N TRP A 105 5.20 -3.91 -6.04
CA TRP A 105 4.99 -4.31 -7.43
C TRP A 105 4.12 -5.57 -7.56
N LEU A 106 4.53 -6.70 -6.98
CA LEU A 106 3.83 -7.97 -7.20
C LEU A 106 2.39 -7.96 -6.67
N LEU A 107 2.15 -7.56 -5.42
CA LEU A 107 0.79 -7.59 -4.86
C LEU A 107 -0.17 -6.63 -5.56
N THR A 108 0.28 -5.42 -5.93
CA THR A 108 -0.59 -4.48 -6.66
C THR A 108 -0.80 -4.93 -8.10
N TYR A 109 0.18 -5.59 -8.73
CA TYR A 109 -0.01 -6.22 -10.04
C TYR A 109 -1.07 -7.33 -9.97
N LEU A 110 -1.07 -8.15 -8.92
CA LEU A 110 -2.11 -9.17 -8.71
C LEU A 110 -3.51 -8.56 -8.60
N LEU A 111 -3.64 -7.38 -7.99
CA LEU A 111 -4.92 -6.63 -7.98
C LEU A 111 -5.33 -6.11 -9.37
N TYR A 112 -4.36 -5.86 -10.26
CA TYR A 112 -4.60 -5.45 -11.64
C TYR A 112 -4.96 -6.63 -12.56
N VAL A 113 -4.55 -7.87 -12.24
CA VAL A 113 -4.77 -9.06 -13.09
C VAL A 113 -6.22 -9.22 -13.60
N PRO A 114 -7.29 -9.06 -12.78
CA PRO A 114 -8.66 -9.18 -13.26
C PRO A 114 -9.01 -8.22 -14.40
N TYR A 115 -8.47 -6.99 -14.36
CA TYR A 115 -8.66 -5.99 -15.41
C TYR A 115 -7.93 -6.42 -16.69
N GLN A 116 -6.71 -6.93 -16.57
CA GLN A 116 -5.94 -7.42 -17.70
C GLN A 116 -6.60 -8.62 -18.39
N LEU A 117 -7.19 -9.55 -17.63
CA LEU A 117 -7.92 -10.68 -18.18
C LEU A 117 -9.18 -10.24 -18.93
N LYS A 118 -9.90 -9.25 -18.40
CA LYS A 118 -11.07 -8.66 -19.06
C LYS A 118 -10.70 -8.00 -20.40
N ASP A 119 -9.55 -7.34 -20.46
CA ASP A 119 -9.07 -6.65 -21.66
C ASP A 119 -8.62 -7.59 -22.77
N LYS A 120 -8.10 -8.77 -22.41
CA LYS A 120 -7.71 -9.80 -23.38
C LYS A 120 -8.91 -10.55 -23.98
N ASN A 121 -10.05 -10.51 -23.30
CA ASN A 121 -11.29 -11.19 -23.68
C ASN A 121 -12.30 -10.25 -24.35
N ALA A 122 -11.95 -8.97 -24.57
CA ALA A 122 -12.75 -7.96 -25.25
C ALA A 122 -12.29 -7.83 -26.72
#